data_AF-G9P323-F1
#
_entry.id   AF-G9P323-F1
#
_cell.length_a   1.000
_cell.length_b   1.000
_cell.length_c   1.000
_cell.angle_alpha   90.00
_cell.angle_beta   90.00
_cell.angle_gamma   90.00
#
_symmetry.space_group_name_H-M   'P 1'
#
loop_
_entity.id
_entity.type
_entity.pdbx_description
1 polymer ?
#
loop_
_entity_poly.entity_id
_entity_poly.type
_entity_poly.pdbx_seq_one_letter_code
_entity_poly.pdbx_strand_id
1 'polypeptide(L)'
;MIKQAVEDESLMPPSCCSSPLTPSLIRGILNQDDQDTFLLAVVKLNTPADEQLFCPDPDCGHFIPPQDGYDARHPFDLACVKCNGRMCGICKDIGHGLGEHCPLDWELNLLKKKQQQQNDKEIWRRCYECRNLVGASETCQIMTCLCKAQFCSACTGIWDPITGCPNLCSFEDEMQRRRIAATLSSINELKLRSNPSVQQLGQDQQKELHRFMTYKFKTKDALQTRHLTQEATLEEKYELQEEAIQERNTKASNQMEIRHLKAEMELQDRLDKYEDTIGFRIKHMEGYCNGLGRNPSSRAAVARTVTEKDLRELGHHYHIRDTMEQIWGGKINVMRERQTRQQEACRIKQENELEAFMDKRQEVLDKMEAEFLREETHFDQVFAARQRHIQARWVLAIEVLCRELEEQNPKQACRRVSIPKWPEDRAFRIRSSEKEQ
;
A
#
# COMPACT_ATOMS: atom_id res chain seq x y z
N MET A 1 30.06 19.80 -14.94
CA MET A 1 31.07 19.82 -13.87
C MET A 1 30.62 20.65 -12.67
N ILE A 2 30.58 21.99 -12.69
CA ILE A 2 30.18 22.78 -11.50
C ILE A 2 28.75 22.46 -11.06
N LYS A 3 27.78 22.39 -11.98
CA LYS A 3 26.40 21.99 -11.67
C LYS A 3 26.28 20.55 -11.15
N GLN A 4 27.14 19.64 -11.60
CA GLN A 4 27.19 18.26 -11.12
C GLN A 4 27.77 18.18 -9.70
N ALA A 5 28.73 19.04 -9.35
CA ALA A 5 29.27 19.14 -8.00
C ALA A 5 28.30 19.76 -6.98
N VAL A 6 27.26 20.46 -7.46
CA VAL A 6 26.15 20.93 -6.62
C VAL A 6 25.18 19.79 -6.29
N GLU A 7 25.02 18.81 -7.20
CA GLU A 7 24.14 17.66 -7.04
C GLU A 7 24.81 16.50 -6.30
N ASP A 8 26.11 16.29 -6.50
CA ASP A 8 26.91 15.23 -5.90
C ASP A 8 27.99 15.80 -4.97
N GLU A 9 27.78 15.59 -3.67
CA GLU A 9 28.65 16.08 -2.59
C GLU A 9 30.08 15.54 -2.70
N SER A 10 30.28 14.36 -3.30
CA SER A 10 31.61 13.75 -3.47
C SER A 10 32.48 14.48 -4.50
N LEU A 11 31.87 15.31 -5.34
CA LEU A 11 32.52 16.09 -6.38
C LEU A 11 32.84 17.53 -5.94
N MET A 12 32.55 17.88 -4.68
CA MET A 12 32.89 19.17 -4.08
C MET A 12 34.27 19.10 -3.38
N PRO A 13 35.18 20.08 -3.58
CA PRO A 13 35.07 21.25 -4.46
C PRO A 13 35.28 20.90 -5.95
N PRO A 14 34.60 21.59 -6.89
CA PRO A 14 34.76 21.34 -8.31
C PRO A 14 36.22 21.60 -8.73
N SER A 15 36.84 20.61 -9.36
CA SER A 15 38.23 20.65 -9.78
C SER A 15 38.39 20.34 -11.26
N CYS A 16 39.41 20.93 -11.90
CA CYS A 16 39.81 20.62 -13.26
C CYS A 16 41.29 20.19 -13.23
N CYS A 17 41.62 19.06 -13.85
CA CYS A 17 43.01 18.55 -13.88
C CYS A 17 43.66 18.44 -12.48
N SER A 18 42.88 17.99 -11.48
CA SER A 18 43.29 17.84 -10.08
C SER A 18 43.59 19.15 -9.31
N SER A 19 43.24 20.31 -9.89
CA SER A 19 43.33 21.62 -9.20
C SER A 19 41.92 22.17 -8.92
N PRO A 20 41.62 22.66 -7.70
CA PRO A 20 40.34 23.31 -7.40
C PRO A 20 40.15 24.56 -8.27
N LEU A 21 38.93 24.78 -8.76
CA LEU A 21 38.61 26.01 -9.48
C LEU A 21 38.67 27.22 -8.55
N THR A 22 39.21 28.34 -9.03
CA THR A 22 39.25 29.59 -8.25
C THR A 22 37.86 30.24 -8.16
N PRO A 23 37.50 30.89 -7.03
CA PRO A 23 36.20 31.56 -6.88
C PRO A 23 35.91 32.60 -7.97
N SER A 24 36.94 33.31 -8.44
CA SER A 24 36.84 34.30 -9.52
C SER A 24 36.41 33.66 -10.86
N LEU A 25 36.88 32.45 -11.14
CA LEU A 25 36.55 31.72 -12.35
C LEU A 25 35.11 31.18 -12.30
N ILE A 26 34.70 30.65 -11.13
CA ILE A 26 33.32 30.17 -10.91
C ILE A 26 32.32 31.32 -11.09
N ARG A 27 32.60 32.49 -10.49
CA ARG A 27 31.79 33.71 -10.63
C ARG A 27 31.72 34.24 -12.07
N GLY A 28 32.77 34.04 -12.86
CA GLY A 28 32.80 34.49 -14.26
C GLY A 28 32.02 33.57 -15.22
N ILE A 29 31.81 32.30 -14.85
CA ILE A 29 31.19 31.29 -15.71
C ILE A 29 29.69 31.10 -15.41
N LEU A 30 29.30 31.19 -14.14
CA LEU A 30 27.92 30.99 -13.70
C LEU A 30 27.11 32.28 -13.80
N ASN A 31 25.81 32.18 -14.12
CA ASN A 31 24.87 33.30 -13.97
C ASN A 31 24.53 33.52 -12.48
N GLN A 32 23.80 34.59 -12.15
CA GLN A 32 23.51 34.93 -10.75
C GLN A 32 22.76 33.79 -10.01
N ASP A 33 21.75 33.20 -10.64
CA ASP A 33 20.94 32.14 -10.03
C ASP A 33 21.76 30.86 -9.77
N ASP A 34 22.64 30.47 -10.71
CA ASP A 34 23.54 29.33 -10.55
C ASP A 34 24.63 29.62 -9.49
N GLN A 35 25.07 30.88 -9.35
CA GLN A 35 26.01 31.29 -8.30
C GLN A 35 25.36 31.15 -6.92
N ASP A 36 24.13 31.62 -6.76
CA ASP A 36 23.41 31.54 -5.49
C ASP A 36 23.17 30.07 -5.09
N THR A 37 22.80 29.24 -6.07
CA THR A 37 22.65 27.78 -5.88
C THR A 37 23.97 27.12 -5.48
N PHE A 38 25.07 27.48 -6.14
CA PHE A 38 26.40 26.95 -5.83
C PHE A 38 26.85 27.36 -4.41
N LEU A 39 26.65 28.62 -4.03
CA LEU A 39 27.00 29.12 -2.69
C LEU A 39 26.16 28.43 -1.60
N LEU A 40 24.86 28.23 -1.82
CA LEU A 40 24.00 27.49 -0.90
C LEU A 40 24.46 26.04 -0.73
N ALA A 41 24.88 25.37 -1.80
CA ALA A 41 25.43 24.01 -1.73
C ALA A 41 26.75 23.97 -0.93
N VAL A 42 27.63 24.96 -1.13
CA VAL A 42 28.86 25.10 -0.34
C VAL A 42 28.54 25.32 1.15
N VAL A 43 27.56 26.17 1.48
CA VAL A 43 27.15 26.39 2.88
C VAL A 43 26.57 25.11 3.49
N LYS A 44 25.70 24.40 2.76
CA LYS A 44 25.15 23.09 3.18
C LYS A 44 26.26 22.11 3.54
N LEU A 45 27.27 21.95 2.68
CA LEU A 45 28.39 21.02 2.89
C LEU A 45 29.30 21.41 4.05
N ASN A 46 29.45 22.71 4.29
CA ASN A 46 30.19 23.20 5.46
C ASN A 46 29.36 23.15 6.76
N THR A 47 28.07 22.83 6.69
CA THR A 47 27.19 22.67 7.86
C THR A 47 27.17 21.20 8.28
N PRO A 48 27.48 20.86 9.55
CA PRO A 48 27.40 19.49 10.07
C PRO A 48 26.03 18.86 9.80
N ALA A 49 25.98 17.59 9.42
CA ALA A 49 24.76 16.92 8.95
C ALA A 49 23.60 16.94 9.97
N ASP A 50 23.92 16.97 11.27
CA ASP A 50 22.99 17.06 12.39
C ASP A 50 22.42 18.47 12.63
N GLU A 51 23.12 19.49 12.13
CA GLU A 51 22.74 20.90 12.18
C GLU A 51 22.06 21.39 10.89
N GLN A 52 22.13 20.62 9.80
CA GLN A 52 21.45 20.95 8.56
C GLN A 52 19.93 20.98 8.77
N LEU A 53 19.33 22.11 8.38
CA LEU A 53 17.89 22.33 8.46
C LEU A 53 17.29 22.34 7.06
N PHE A 54 16.15 21.67 6.91
CA PHE A 54 15.39 21.63 5.67
C PHE A 54 13.98 22.13 5.91
N CYS A 55 13.40 22.74 4.88
CA CYS A 55 12.02 23.20 4.94
C CYS A 55 11.09 21.99 5.18
N PRO A 56 10.22 22.03 6.20
CA PRO A 56 9.32 20.92 6.53
C PRO A 56 8.17 20.76 5.53
N ASP A 57 7.97 21.75 4.67
CA ASP A 57 6.99 21.69 3.58
C ASP A 57 7.40 20.60 2.56
N PRO A 58 6.58 19.53 2.39
CA PRO A 58 6.89 18.42 1.49
C PRO A 58 7.11 18.83 0.04
N ASP A 59 6.47 19.92 -0.40
CA ASP A 59 6.59 20.43 -1.77
C ASP A 59 7.86 21.29 -1.96
N CYS A 60 8.47 21.73 -0.85
CA CYS A 60 9.63 22.63 -0.87
C CYS A 60 10.96 21.89 -0.64
N GLY A 61 11.10 21.23 0.53
CA GLY A 61 12.28 20.48 0.96
C GLY A 61 13.62 21.23 0.94
N HIS A 62 13.62 22.55 0.81
CA HIS A 62 14.84 23.33 0.56
C HIS A 62 15.73 23.44 1.80
N PHE A 63 17.06 23.39 1.61
CA PHE A 63 18.03 23.62 2.68
C PHE A 63 17.92 25.06 3.19
N ILE A 64 18.01 25.23 4.51
CA ILE A 64 17.87 26.53 5.17
C ILE A 64 19.23 26.88 5.78
N PRO A 65 19.94 27.85 5.19
CA PRO A 65 21.24 28.26 5.70
C PRO A 65 21.08 28.93 7.08
N PRO A 66 22.14 28.92 7.91
CA PRO A 66 22.19 29.72 9.13
C PRO A 66 21.81 31.18 8.84
N GLN A 67 20.90 31.74 9.63
CA GLN A 67 20.44 33.11 9.47
C GLN A 67 21.11 34.01 10.50
N ASP A 68 21.70 35.11 10.03
CA ASP A 68 22.25 36.13 10.90
C ASP A 68 21.14 37.04 11.40
N GLY A 69 20.92 37.02 12.72
CA GLY A 69 19.93 37.85 13.39
C GLY A 69 18.54 37.21 13.53
N TYR A 70 17.64 37.96 14.17
CA TYR A 70 16.30 37.49 14.53
C TYR A 70 15.24 38.37 13.86
N ASP A 71 14.13 37.78 13.41
CA ASP A 71 12.94 38.55 13.06
C ASP A 71 12.35 39.15 14.36
N ALA A 72 12.28 40.47 14.44
CA ALA A 72 11.71 41.17 15.58
C ALA A 72 10.29 40.69 15.93
N ARG A 73 9.50 40.26 14.94
CA ARG A 73 8.14 39.73 15.15
C ARG A 73 8.10 38.25 15.52
N HIS A 74 9.04 37.44 15.03
CA HIS A 74 9.10 36.00 15.24
C HIS A 74 10.54 35.53 15.55
N PRO A 75 11.08 35.80 16.75
CA PRO A 75 12.50 35.58 17.04
C PRO A 75 12.91 34.10 17.15
N PHE A 76 11.94 33.18 17.12
CA PHE A 76 12.15 31.74 17.20
C PHE A 76 11.92 31.03 15.86
N ASP A 77 11.47 31.77 14.84
CA ASP A 77 11.19 31.21 13.53
C ASP A 77 12.38 31.46 12.60
N LEU A 78 12.66 30.48 11.75
CA LEU A 78 13.55 30.59 10.60
C LEU A 78 12.68 30.71 9.34
N ALA A 79 13.13 31.52 8.38
CA ALA A 79 12.41 31.72 7.12
C ALA A 79 13.04 30.91 5.98
N CYS A 80 12.24 30.15 5.24
CA CYS A 80 12.69 29.47 4.04
C CYS A 80 12.86 30.47 2.89
N VAL A 81 14.06 30.56 2.30
CA VAL A 81 14.34 31.48 1.19
C VAL A 81 13.61 31.15 -0.11
N LYS A 82 13.16 29.90 -0.28
CA LYS A 82 12.48 29.42 -1.51
C LYS A 82 10.98 29.66 -1.47
N CYS A 83 10.30 29.24 -0.39
CA CYS A 83 8.84 29.33 -0.28
C CYS A 83 8.35 30.42 0.68
N ASN A 84 9.25 31.13 1.37
CA ASN A 84 8.94 32.08 2.46
C ASN A 84 8.15 31.47 3.63
N GLY A 85 8.10 30.14 3.73
CA GLY A 85 7.52 29.44 4.87
C GLY A 85 8.33 29.70 6.15
N ARG A 86 7.64 29.79 7.28
CA ARG A 86 8.26 29.90 8.62
C ARG A 86 8.35 28.55 9.28
N MET A 87 9.43 28.32 10.00
CA MET A 87 9.66 27.08 10.74
C MET A 87 10.25 27.36 12.11
N CYS A 88 9.80 26.60 13.10
CA CYS A 88 10.22 26.80 14.48
C CYS A 88 11.64 26.26 14.68
N GLY A 89 12.55 27.10 15.18
CA GLY A 89 13.93 26.71 15.48
C GLY A 89 14.08 25.70 16.63
N ILE A 90 13.00 25.37 17.36
CA ILE A 90 12.99 24.40 18.46
C ILE A 90 12.60 23.01 17.96
N CYS A 91 11.40 22.86 17.38
CA CYS A 91 10.95 21.56 16.86
C CYS A 91 11.43 21.25 15.45
N LYS A 92 12.01 22.24 14.74
CA LYS A 92 12.42 22.13 13.33
C LYS A 92 11.24 21.82 12.38
N ASP A 93 10.01 22.09 12.82
CA ASP A 93 8.76 21.88 12.07
C ASP A 93 8.12 23.23 11.71
N ILE A 94 6.94 23.21 11.09
CA ILE A 94 6.17 24.39 10.69
C ILE A 94 6.04 25.36 11.88
N GLY A 95 6.32 26.65 11.60
CA GLY A 95 6.31 27.71 12.60
C GLY A 95 4.94 27.82 13.29
N HIS A 96 4.97 28.15 14.58
CA HIS A 96 3.76 28.24 15.39
C HIS A 96 3.09 29.62 15.28
N GLY A 97 1.88 29.74 15.79
CA GLY A 97 1.18 31.03 15.84
C GLY A 97 1.91 32.07 16.69
N LEU A 98 1.62 33.34 16.43
CA LEU A 98 2.15 34.46 17.23
C LEU A 98 1.86 34.26 18.73
N GLY A 99 2.93 34.22 19.54
CA GLY A 99 2.83 34.05 20.99
C GLY A 99 2.47 32.65 21.47
N GLU A 100 2.36 31.68 20.56
CA GLU A 100 2.30 30.27 20.90
C GLU A 100 3.69 29.77 21.27
N HIS A 101 3.72 28.70 22.07
CA HIS A 101 4.95 28.06 22.49
C HIS A 101 5.09 26.74 21.78
N CYS A 102 6.34 26.35 21.51
CA CYS A 102 6.62 25.07 20.89
C CYS A 102 6.14 23.92 21.80
N PRO A 103 5.32 22.98 21.31
CA PRO A 103 4.87 21.83 22.10
C PRO A 103 6.02 20.87 22.43
N LEU A 104 7.15 20.93 21.70
CA LEU A 104 8.35 20.16 22.01
C LEU A 104 9.30 20.88 22.98
N ASP A 105 8.96 22.09 23.43
CA ASP A 105 9.66 22.76 24.53
C ASP A 105 9.26 22.14 25.89
N TRP A 106 9.85 20.99 26.20
CA TRP A 106 9.50 20.18 27.37
C TRP A 106 9.67 20.93 28.69
N GLU A 107 10.70 21.78 28.80
CA GLU A 107 11.04 22.51 30.02
C GLU A 107 9.97 23.57 30.33
N LEU A 108 9.55 24.31 29.30
CA LEU A 108 8.48 25.30 29.43
C LEU A 108 7.12 24.64 29.68
N ASN A 109 6.85 23.51 29.04
CA ASN A 109 5.63 22.74 29.26
C ASN A 109 5.56 22.18 30.69
N LEU A 110 6.69 21.78 31.27
CA LEU A 110 6.76 21.35 32.66
C LEU A 110 6.43 22.50 33.63
N LEU A 111 6.98 23.70 33.40
CA LEU A 111 6.68 24.87 34.22
C LEU A 111 5.21 25.28 34.12
N LYS A 112 4.62 25.28 32.92
CA LYS A 112 3.19 25.56 32.72
C LYS A 112 2.29 24.56 33.46
N LYS A 113 2.64 23.27 33.43
CA LYS A 113 1.88 22.24 34.18
C LYS A 113 1.95 22.49 35.69
N LYS A 114 3.12 22.85 36.22
CA LYS A 114 3.28 23.22 37.65
C LYS A 114 2.50 24.49 38.00
N GLN A 115 2.55 25.51 37.14
CA GLN A 115 1.77 26.74 37.28
C GLN A 115 0.27 26.45 37.39
N GLN A 116 -0.26 25.64 36.47
CA GLN A 116 -1.68 25.30 36.43
C GLN A 116 -2.15 24.54 37.69
N GLN A 117 -1.24 23.79 38.33
CA GLN A 117 -1.52 23.09 39.60
C GLN A 117 -1.45 24.01 40.82
N GLN A 118 -0.59 25.04 40.79
CA GLN A 118 -0.35 25.94 41.92
C GLN A 118 -1.17 27.24 41.87
N ASN A 119 -1.96 27.44 40.80
CA ASN A 119 -2.77 28.63 40.55
C ASN A 119 -1.94 29.94 40.59
N ASP A 120 -0.70 29.85 40.11
CA ASP A 120 0.25 30.94 40.11
C ASP A 120 0.07 31.83 38.87
N LYS A 121 0.22 33.15 39.04
CA LYS A 121 -0.05 34.17 38.01
C LYS A 121 1.21 34.59 37.24
N GLU A 122 2.28 33.84 37.35
CA GLU A 122 3.52 34.10 36.61
C GLU A 122 3.49 33.49 35.21
N ILE A 123 3.77 34.29 34.19
CA ILE A 123 3.91 33.84 32.81
C ILE A 123 5.39 33.52 32.56
N TRP A 124 5.66 32.32 32.07
CA TRP A 124 6.98 31.88 31.67
C TRP A 124 7.15 31.94 30.15
N ARG A 125 8.26 32.52 29.68
CA ARG A 125 8.68 32.44 28.26
C ARG A 125 10.16 32.11 28.14
N ARG A 126 10.53 31.53 27.00
CA ARG A 126 11.92 31.36 26.62
C ARG A 126 12.47 32.69 26.09
N CYS A 127 13.70 33.03 26.46
CA CYS A 127 14.43 34.15 25.89
C CYS A 127 14.89 33.81 24.47
N TYR A 128 14.74 34.74 23.51
CA TYR A 128 15.16 34.51 22.13
C TYR A 128 16.69 34.44 21.98
N GLU A 129 17.41 35.18 22.82
CA GLU A 129 18.88 35.30 22.77
C GLU A 129 19.56 34.12 23.50
N CYS A 130 19.44 34.04 24.83
CA CYS A 130 20.17 33.07 25.64
C CYS A 130 19.42 31.76 25.89
N ARG A 131 18.20 31.64 25.35
CA ARG A 131 17.31 30.47 25.51
C ARG A 131 16.91 30.12 26.95
N ASN A 132 17.26 30.90 27.97
CA ASN A 132 16.80 30.69 29.34
C ASN A 132 15.30 31.01 29.51
N LEU A 133 14.64 30.33 30.45
CA LEU A 133 13.27 30.61 30.84
C LEU A 133 13.20 31.82 31.78
N VAL A 134 12.31 32.75 31.45
CA VAL A 134 12.10 34.01 32.17
C VAL A 134 10.64 34.04 32.61
N GLY A 135 10.43 34.17 33.93
CA GLY A 135 9.12 34.40 34.54
C GLY A 135 8.85 35.89 34.66
N ALA A 136 7.60 36.30 34.45
CA ALA A 136 7.12 37.64 34.79
C ALA A 136 5.68 37.58 35.29
N SER A 137 5.24 38.63 35.98
CA SER A 137 3.85 38.79 36.37
C SER A 137 2.94 38.96 35.14
N GLU A 138 1.71 38.44 35.22
CA GLU A 138 0.67 38.55 34.18
C GLU A 138 0.40 39.99 33.72
N THR A 139 0.67 40.98 34.57
CA THR A 139 0.46 42.41 34.27
C THR A 139 1.63 43.08 33.57
N CYS A 140 2.80 42.42 33.48
CA CYS A 140 3.97 43.01 32.84
C CYS A 140 3.95 42.75 31.33
N GLN A 141 4.06 43.81 30.53
CA GLN A 141 4.07 43.70 29.07
C GLN A 141 5.46 43.38 28.49
N ILE A 142 6.51 43.69 29.24
CA ILE A 142 7.92 43.54 28.85
C ILE A 142 8.58 42.54 29.78
N MET A 143 9.24 41.54 29.21
CA MET A 143 10.11 40.65 29.95
C MET A 143 11.55 40.99 29.65
N THR A 144 12.35 41.11 30.71
CA THR A 144 13.79 41.38 30.62
C THR A 144 14.53 40.17 31.15
N CYS A 145 15.30 39.50 30.30
CA CYS A 145 16.14 38.38 30.70
C CYS A 145 17.41 38.87 31.42
N LEU A 146 18.07 37.98 32.18
CA LEU A 146 19.39 38.23 32.76
C LEU A 146 20.47 38.53 31.71
N CYS A 147 20.29 38.06 30.47
CA CYS A 147 21.15 38.42 29.34
C CYS A 147 20.88 39.84 28.77
N LYS A 148 19.99 40.60 29.41
CA LYS A 148 19.52 41.95 29.02
C LYS A 148 18.62 42.02 27.79
N ALA A 149 18.32 40.88 27.15
CA ALA A 149 17.33 40.84 26.07
C ALA A 149 15.93 41.21 26.60
N GLN A 150 15.27 42.15 25.91
CA GLN A 150 13.91 42.58 26.20
C GLN A 150 12.96 42.09 25.12
N PHE A 151 11.81 41.54 25.53
CA PHE A 151 10.81 40.99 24.61
C PHE A 151 9.41 41.05 25.23
N CYS A 152 8.39 40.98 24.38
CA CYS A 152 7.00 41.03 24.82
C CYS A 152 6.59 39.76 25.59
N SER A 153 5.94 39.90 26.74
CA SER A 153 5.42 38.78 27.55
C SER A 153 4.32 37.97 26.85
N ALA A 154 3.61 38.58 25.89
CA ALA A 154 2.51 37.95 25.16
C ALA A 154 2.97 37.22 23.88
N CYS A 155 3.74 37.89 23.02
CA CYS A 155 4.13 37.32 21.72
C CYS A 155 5.61 36.93 21.59
N THR A 156 6.44 37.21 22.60
CA THR A 156 7.90 37.00 22.60
C THR A 156 8.68 37.78 21.53
N GLY A 157 8.03 38.68 20.79
CA GLY A 157 8.71 39.59 19.85
C GLY A 157 9.71 40.50 20.54
N ILE A 158 10.78 40.86 19.83
CA ILE A 158 11.87 41.72 20.32
C ILE A 158 11.31 43.09 20.66
N TRP A 159 11.54 43.54 21.89
CA TRP A 159 10.98 44.80 22.36
C TRP A 159 11.83 45.97 21.87
N ASP A 160 11.20 46.93 21.19
CA ASP A 160 11.81 48.21 20.86
C ASP A 160 11.40 49.26 21.91
N PRO A 161 12.36 49.94 22.58
CA PRO A 161 12.05 51.01 23.53
C PRO A 161 11.22 52.17 22.95
N ILE A 162 11.29 52.41 21.63
CA ILE A 162 10.62 53.53 20.95
C ILE A 162 9.23 53.10 20.46
N THR A 163 9.14 51.98 19.75
CA THR A 163 7.89 51.52 19.12
C THR A 163 7.11 50.51 19.95
N GLY A 164 7.67 50.02 21.05
CA GLY A 164 7.09 48.98 21.89
C GLY A 164 7.13 47.60 21.22
N CYS A 165 6.10 46.79 21.49
CA CYS A 165 5.99 45.47 20.87
C CYS A 165 5.77 45.57 19.35
N PRO A 166 6.61 44.92 18.51
CA PRO A 166 6.48 44.97 17.05
C PRO A 166 5.22 44.27 16.52
N ASN A 167 4.59 43.42 17.35
CA ASN A 167 3.31 42.78 17.08
C ASN A 167 2.11 43.54 17.70
N LEU A 168 2.34 44.76 18.23
CA LEU A 168 1.30 45.64 18.79
C LEU A 168 0.45 44.95 19.88
N CYS A 169 1.05 44.14 20.73
CA CYS A 169 0.32 43.34 21.74
C CYS A 169 -0.28 44.16 22.91
N SER A 170 -0.01 45.46 23.00
CA SER A 170 -0.59 46.32 24.03
C SER A 170 -1.93 46.91 23.61
N PHE A 171 -3.00 46.13 23.57
CA PHE A 171 -4.34 46.69 23.32
C PHE A 171 -5.46 45.79 23.87
N GLU A 172 -5.93 46.04 25.10
CA GLU A 172 -7.29 45.63 25.51
C GLU A 172 -8.34 46.16 24.51
N ASP A 173 -8.11 47.33 23.92
CA ASP A 173 -8.98 47.91 22.89
C ASP A 173 -9.00 47.13 21.57
N GLU A 174 -7.92 46.44 21.19
CA GLU A 174 -7.87 45.63 19.96
C GLU A 174 -8.54 44.28 20.20
N MET A 175 -8.41 43.72 21.41
CA MET A 175 -9.18 42.55 21.82
C MET A 175 -10.68 42.88 21.91
N GLN A 176 -11.04 44.05 22.43
CA GLN A 176 -12.41 44.55 22.48
C GLN A 176 -12.95 44.84 21.06
N ARG A 177 -12.15 45.45 20.18
CA ARG A 177 -12.48 45.66 18.76
C ARG A 177 -12.66 44.35 18.02
N ARG A 178 -11.82 43.34 18.26
CA ARG A 178 -11.98 41.99 17.67
C ARG A 178 -13.20 41.28 18.21
N ARG A 179 -13.52 41.41 19.51
CA ARG A 179 -14.75 40.89 20.10
C ARG A 179 -15.98 41.56 19.51
N ILE A 180 -16.02 42.90 19.45
CA ILE A 180 -17.09 43.70 18.86
C ILE A 180 -17.22 43.43 17.36
N ALA A 181 -16.12 43.34 16.62
CA ALA A 181 -16.11 42.99 15.20
C ALA A 181 -16.59 41.54 14.99
N ALA A 182 -16.25 40.61 15.88
CA ALA A 182 -16.76 39.25 15.85
C ALA A 182 -18.27 39.19 16.15
N THR A 183 -18.78 39.91 17.17
CA THR A 183 -20.23 40.00 17.43
C THR A 183 -20.98 40.68 16.31
N LEU A 184 -20.46 41.78 15.75
CA LEU A 184 -21.06 42.46 14.59
C LEU A 184 -21.01 41.58 13.33
N SER A 185 -19.93 40.83 13.12
CA SER A 185 -19.83 39.83 12.05
C SER A 185 -20.88 38.73 12.22
N SER A 186 -21.04 38.18 13.43
CA SER A 186 -22.05 37.16 13.72
C SER A 186 -23.49 37.68 13.55
N ILE A 187 -23.76 38.92 13.97
CA ILE A 187 -25.08 39.55 13.79
C ILE A 187 -25.35 39.82 12.30
N ASN A 188 -24.35 40.29 11.54
CA ASN A 188 -24.49 40.48 10.10
C ASN A 188 -24.66 39.15 9.36
N GLU A 189 -23.94 38.10 9.76
CA GLU A 189 -24.13 36.74 9.23
C GLU A 189 -25.54 36.20 9.50
N LEU A 190 -26.06 36.40 10.71
CA LEU A 190 -27.42 35.99 11.05
C LEU A 190 -28.46 36.75 10.21
N LYS A 191 -28.30 38.07 10.05
CA LYS A 191 -29.17 38.88 9.17
C LYS A 191 -29.08 38.46 7.70
N LEU A 192 -27.89 38.11 7.22
CA LEU A 192 -27.68 37.58 5.86
C LEU A 192 -28.38 36.22 5.67
N ARG A 193 -28.24 35.32 6.64
CA ARG A 193 -28.89 34.00 6.63
C ARG A 193 -30.41 34.09 6.72
N SER A 194 -30.94 35.18 7.27
CA SER A 194 -32.38 35.49 7.28
C SER A 194 -32.89 36.09 5.98
N ASN A 195 -32.01 36.48 5.03
CA ASN A 195 -32.44 37.03 3.75
C ASN A 195 -33.09 35.93 2.88
N PRO A 196 -34.31 36.14 2.34
CA PRO A 196 -35.02 35.13 1.56
C PRO A 196 -34.25 34.64 0.32
N SER A 197 -33.57 35.55 -0.39
CA SER A 197 -32.80 35.20 -1.59
C SER A 197 -31.59 34.32 -1.25
N VAL A 198 -30.93 34.60 -0.12
CA VAL A 198 -29.80 33.78 0.37
C VAL A 198 -30.29 32.40 0.82
N GLN A 199 -31.45 32.32 1.48
CA GLN A 199 -32.06 31.04 1.87
C GLN A 199 -32.46 30.20 0.65
N GLN A 200 -33.08 30.82 -0.35
CA GLN A 200 -33.50 30.15 -1.57
C GLN A 200 -32.28 29.60 -2.34
N LEU A 201 -31.24 30.41 -2.51
CA LEU A 201 -29.99 29.96 -3.14
C LEU A 201 -29.38 28.78 -2.38
N GLY A 202 -29.32 28.86 -1.05
CA GLY A 202 -28.82 27.75 -0.22
C GLY A 202 -29.65 26.47 -0.36
N GLN A 203 -30.97 26.57 -0.43
CA GLN A 203 -31.86 25.43 -0.66
C GLN A 203 -31.64 24.80 -2.04
N ASP A 204 -31.46 25.62 -3.08
CA ASP A 204 -31.26 25.12 -4.44
C ASP A 204 -29.88 24.46 -4.60
N GLN A 205 -28.85 25.02 -3.98
CA GLN A 205 -27.53 24.37 -3.87
C GLN A 205 -27.62 23.03 -3.12
N GLN A 206 -28.41 22.95 -2.04
CA GLN A 206 -28.61 21.71 -1.29
C GLN A 206 -29.36 20.64 -2.11
N LYS A 207 -30.38 21.02 -2.89
CA LYS A 207 -31.08 20.11 -3.81
C LYS A 207 -30.15 19.60 -4.91
N GLU A 208 -29.33 20.50 -5.46
CA GLU A 208 -28.34 20.13 -6.47
C GLU A 208 -27.29 19.17 -5.92
N LEU A 209 -26.77 19.42 -4.71
CA LEU A 209 -25.86 18.52 -4.00
C LEU A 209 -26.48 17.13 -3.86
N HIS A 210 -27.74 17.06 -3.41
CA HIS A 210 -28.44 15.80 -3.23
C HIS A 210 -28.59 15.05 -4.56
N ARG A 211 -29.05 15.72 -5.62
CA ARG A 211 -29.16 15.12 -6.96
C ARG A 211 -27.82 14.59 -7.47
N PHE A 212 -26.75 15.36 -7.29
CA PHE A 212 -25.41 14.96 -7.69
C PHE A 212 -24.94 13.71 -6.93
N MET A 213 -25.07 13.71 -5.60
CA MET A 213 -24.65 12.58 -4.77
C MET A 213 -25.47 11.32 -5.06
N THR A 214 -26.79 11.44 -5.25
CA THR A 214 -27.65 10.32 -5.63
C THR A 214 -27.25 9.75 -6.98
N TYR A 215 -26.95 10.59 -7.98
CA TYR A 215 -26.49 10.13 -9.28
C TYR A 215 -25.11 9.46 -9.19
N LYS A 216 -24.13 10.08 -8.52
CA LYS A 216 -22.80 9.50 -8.28
C LYS A 216 -22.92 8.11 -7.64
N PHE A 217 -23.72 7.99 -6.59
CA PHE A 217 -23.90 6.74 -5.88
C PHE A 217 -24.54 5.66 -6.77
N LYS A 218 -25.68 5.96 -7.42
CA LYS A 218 -26.35 5.01 -8.31
C LYS A 218 -25.46 4.56 -9.46
N THR A 219 -24.67 5.46 -10.03
CA THR A 219 -23.74 5.12 -11.12
C THR A 219 -22.59 4.26 -10.61
N LYS A 220 -22.03 4.54 -9.41
CA LYS A 220 -20.97 3.71 -8.81
C LYS A 220 -21.48 2.32 -8.44
N ASP A 221 -22.67 2.24 -7.86
CA ASP A 221 -23.34 0.99 -7.52
C ASP A 221 -23.62 0.13 -8.76
N ALA A 222 -24.13 0.73 -9.83
CA ALA A 222 -24.34 0.04 -11.10
C ALA A 222 -23.03 -0.46 -11.73
N LEU A 223 -21.96 0.34 -11.65
CA LEU A 223 -20.62 -0.04 -12.13
C LEU A 223 -20.10 -1.27 -11.36
N GLN A 224 -20.17 -1.24 -10.03
CA GLN A 224 -19.73 -2.33 -9.16
C GLN A 224 -20.58 -3.59 -9.35
N THR A 225 -21.90 -3.45 -9.40
CA THR A 225 -22.82 -4.56 -9.62
C THR A 225 -22.57 -5.24 -10.96
N ARG A 226 -22.32 -4.46 -12.02
CA ARG A 226 -21.97 -5.00 -13.34
C ARG A 226 -20.68 -5.82 -13.29
N HIS A 227 -19.64 -5.30 -12.63
CA HIS A 227 -18.36 -6.00 -12.50
C HIS A 227 -18.51 -7.31 -11.73
N LEU A 228 -19.14 -7.29 -10.56
CA LEU A 228 -19.40 -8.49 -9.75
C LEU A 228 -20.22 -9.54 -10.51
N THR A 229 -21.22 -9.10 -11.28
CA THR A 229 -22.04 -10.02 -12.09
C THR A 229 -21.19 -10.66 -13.20
N GLN A 230 -20.37 -9.87 -13.88
CA GLN A 230 -19.45 -10.38 -14.92
C GLN A 230 -18.44 -11.37 -14.31
N GLU A 231 -17.92 -11.07 -13.13
CA GLU A 231 -16.92 -11.89 -12.43
C GLU A 231 -17.53 -13.24 -12.06
N ALA A 232 -18.68 -13.24 -11.39
CA ALA A 232 -19.41 -14.45 -11.05
C ALA A 232 -19.73 -15.33 -12.28
N THR A 233 -20.19 -14.72 -13.39
CA THR A 233 -20.47 -15.49 -14.62
C THR A 233 -19.22 -16.09 -15.26
N LEU A 234 -18.07 -15.41 -15.12
CA LEU A 234 -16.81 -15.86 -15.66
C LEU A 234 -16.23 -16.98 -14.79
N GLU A 235 -16.27 -16.83 -13.48
CA GLU A 235 -15.87 -17.85 -12.51
C GLU A 235 -16.66 -19.13 -12.69
N GLU A 236 -18.00 -19.06 -12.75
CA GLU A 236 -18.86 -20.23 -12.99
C GLU A 236 -18.47 -20.96 -14.29
N LYS A 237 -18.18 -20.21 -15.36
CA LYS A 237 -17.72 -20.79 -16.62
C LYS A 237 -16.39 -21.53 -16.47
N TYR A 238 -15.43 -20.96 -15.73
CA TYR A 238 -14.13 -21.61 -15.52
C TYR A 238 -14.21 -22.81 -14.60
N GLU A 239 -15.07 -22.78 -13.58
CA GLU A 239 -15.35 -23.93 -12.71
C GLU A 239 -15.90 -25.11 -13.51
N LEU A 240 -16.90 -24.88 -14.36
CA LEU A 240 -17.46 -25.93 -15.23
C LEU A 240 -16.40 -26.51 -16.19
N GLN A 241 -15.48 -25.68 -16.68
CA GLN A 241 -14.39 -26.12 -17.54
C GLN A 241 -13.34 -26.94 -16.77
N GLU A 242 -13.02 -26.53 -15.54
CA GLU A 242 -12.10 -27.23 -14.66
C GLU A 242 -12.63 -28.62 -14.30
N GLU A 243 -13.90 -28.71 -13.88
CA GLU A 243 -14.58 -29.97 -13.60
C GLU A 243 -14.56 -30.90 -14.81
N ALA A 244 -14.79 -30.38 -16.01
CA ALA A 244 -14.77 -31.18 -17.24
C ALA A 244 -13.35 -31.72 -17.56
N ILE A 245 -12.29 -30.95 -17.29
CA ILE A 245 -10.90 -31.39 -17.44
C ILE A 245 -10.59 -32.48 -16.42
N GLN A 246 -10.93 -32.26 -15.15
CA GLN A 246 -10.71 -33.23 -14.08
C GLN A 246 -11.48 -34.54 -14.34
N GLU A 247 -12.73 -34.47 -14.78
CA GLU A 247 -13.54 -35.64 -15.12
C GLU A 247 -12.91 -36.42 -16.29
N ARG A 248 -12.37 -35.73 -17.30
CA ARG A 248 -11.65 -36.38 -18.40
C ARG A 248 -10.37 -37.06 -17.91
N ASN A 249 -9.62 -36.38 -17.03
CA ASN A 249 -8.35 -36.88 -16.49
C ASN A 249 -8.56 -38.13 -15.62
N THR A 250 -9.57 -38.11 -14.74
CA THR A 250 -9.95 -39.28 -13.94
C THR A 250 -10.41 -40.44 -14.80
N LYS A 251 -11.26 -40.21 -15.82
CA LYS A 251 -11.66 -41.26 -16.78
C LYS A 251 -10.45 -41.87 -17.49
N ALA A 252 -9.47 -41.06 -17.91
CA ALA A 252 -8.25 -41.55 -18.55
C ALA A 252 -7.38 -42.39 -17.60
N SER A 253 -7.21 -41.96 -16.34
CA SER A 253 -6.47 -42.71 -15.32
C SER A 253 -7.13 -44.07 -15.04
N ASN A 254 -8.44 -44.06 -14.80
CA ASN A 254 -9.22 -45.28 -14.55
C ASN A 254 -9.11 -46.27 -15.72
N GLN A 255 -9.20 -45.78 -16.96
CA GLN A 255 -9.02 -46.62 -18.15
C GLN A 255 -7.60 -47.21 -18.25
N MET A 256 -6.57 -46.46 -17.88
CA MET A 256 -5.19 -46.95 -17.84
C MET A 256 -5.01 -48.03 -16.77
N GLU A 257 -5.53 -47.80 -15.57
CA GLU A 257 -5.51 -48.77 -14.46
C GLU A 257 -6.21 -50.07 -14.83
N ILE A 258 -7.38 -50.01 -15.47
CA ILE A 258 -8.08 -51.22 -15.94
C ILE A 258 -7.21 -52.02 -16.93
N ARG A 259 -6.50 -51.35 -17.85
CA ARG A 259 -5.58 -52.02 -18.78
C ARG A 259 -4.39 -52.64 -18.05
N HIS A 260 -3.85 -51.95 -17.06
CA HIS A 260 -2.74 -52.44 -16.25
C HIS A 260 -3.13 -53.69 -15.47
N LEU A 261 -4.26 -53.66 -14.76
CA LEU A 261 -4.82 -54.79 -14.04
C LEU A 261 -5.07 -55.98 -14.96
N LYS A 262 -5.67 -55.75 -16.14
CA LYS A 262 -5.89 -56.81 -17.12
C LYS A 262 -4.59 -57.47 -17.57
N ALA A 263 -3.55 -56.67 -17.83
CA ALA A 263 -2.24 -57.20 -18.21
C ALA A 263 -1.56 -57.98 -17.07
N GLU A 264 -1.74 -57.56 -15.81
CA GLU A 264 -1.28 -58.32 -14.65
C GLU A 264 -1.99 -59.67 -14.55
N MET A 265 -3.32 -59.68 -14.63
CA MET A 265 -4.15 -60.88 -14.55
C MET A 265 -3.79 -61.88 -15.66
N GLU A 266 -3.61 -61.42 -16.90
CA GLU A 266 -3.19 -62.26 -18.03
C GLU A 266 -1.75 -62.79 -17.87
N LEU A 267 -0.88 -62.07 -17.17
CA LEU A 267 0.45 -62.59 -16.84
C LEU A 267 0.32 -63.68 -15.78
N GLN A 268 -0.39 -63.43 -14.68
CA GLN A 268 -0.60 -64.39 -13.60
C GLN A 268 -1.22 -65.71 -14.10
N ASP A 269 -2.32 -65.65 -14.86
CA ASP A 269 -2.96 -66.84 -15.43
C ASP A 269 -2.00 -67.67 -16.32
N ARG A 270 -1.09 -67.02 -17.05
CA ARG A 270 -0.05 -67.73 -17.81
C ARG A 270 1.00 -68.40 -16.92
N LEU A 271 1.35 -67.77 -15.80
CA LEU A 271 2.28 -68.34 -14.83
C LEU A 271 1.66 -69.55 -14.14
N ASP A 272 0.41 -69.44 -13.68
CA ASP A 272 -0.34 -70.52 -13.03
C ASP A 272 -0.45 -71.75 -13.94
N LYS A 273 -0.83 -71.55 -15.21
CA LYS A 273 -0.88 -72.62 -16.23
C LYS A 273 0.47 -73.29 -16.46
N TYR A 274 1.55 -72.52 -16.42
CA TYR A 274 2.90 -73.07 -16.59
C TYR A 274 3.35 -73.85 -15.35
N GLU A 275 3.04 -73.36 -14.16
CA GLU A 275 3.30 -74.05 -12.89
C GLU A 275 2.58 -75.40 -12.85
N ASP A 276 1.28 -75.41 -13.18
CA ASP A 276 0.52 -76.65 -13.30
C ASP A 276 1.17 -77.62 -14.29
N THR A 277 1.58 -77.11 -15.47
CA THR A 277 2.22 -77.93 -16.51
C THR A 277 3.53 -78.55 -16.03
N ILE A 278 4.39 -77.77 -15.36
CA ILE A 278 5.64 -78.29 -14.77
C ILE A 278 5.32 -79.28 -13.64
N GLY A 279 4.34 -78.99 -12.79
CA GLY A 279 3.90 -79.89 -11.72
C GLY A 279 3.40 -81.23 -12.25
N PHE A 280 2.59 -81.23 -13.31
CA PHE A 280 2.14 -82.45 -13.99
C PHE A 280 3.30 -83.22 -14.59
N ARG A 281 4.26 -82.54 -15.24
CA ARG A 281 5.47 -83.17 -15.80
C ARG A 281 6.35 -83.81 -14.73
N ILE A 282 6.58 -83.12 -13.61
CA ILE A 282 7.32 -83.67 -12.46
C ILE A 282 6.62 -84.93 -11.96
N LYS A 283 5.31 -84.87 -11.65
CA LYS A 283 4.55 -86.04 -11.17
C LYS A 283 4.58 -87.21 -12.16
N HIS A 284 4.44 -86.93 -13.46
CA HIS A 284 4.53 -87.95 -14.51
C HIS A 284 5.92 -88.58 -14.55
N MET A 285 6.98 -87.77 -14.54
CA MET A 285 8.36 -88.24 -14.58
C MET A 285 8.79 -88.94 -13.29
N GLU A 286 8.32 -88.50 -12.12
CA GLU A 286 8.45 -89.20 -10.84
C GLU A 286 7.80 -90.58 -10.91
N GLY A 287 6.56 -90.67 -11.42
CA GLY A 287 5.86 -91.94 -11.61
C GLY A 287 6.56 -92.86 -12.62
N TYR A 288 7.12 -92.30 -13.69
CA TYR A 288 7.91 -93.01 -14.69
C TYR A 288 9.20 -93.59 -14.08
N CYS A 289 9.96 -92.77 -13.34
CA CYS A 289 11.21 -93.16 -12.71
C CYS A 289 11.01 -94.12 -11.52
N ASN A 290 9.95 -93.94 -10.72
CA ASN A 290 9.61 -94.79 -9.57
C ASN A 290 8.82 -96.06 -9.93
N GLY A 291 8.25 -96.13 -11.14
CA GLY A 291 7.40 -97.22 -11.62
C GLY A 291 8.12 -98.54 -11.93
N LEU A 292 9.43 -98.60 -11.73
CA LEU A 292 10.21 -99.84 -11.77
C LEU A 292 9.94 -100.67 -10.50
N GLY A 293 8.99 -101.62 -10.56
CA GLY A 293 8.92 -102.75 -9.63
C GLY A 293 7.60 -103.01 -8.89
N ARG A 294 6.50 -102.33 -9.19
CA ARG A 294 5.21 -102.51 -8.46
C ARG A 294 4.06 -103.15 -9.26
N ASN A 295 4.33 -104.06 -10.19
CA ASN A 295 3.23 -104.86 -10.73
C ASN A 295 3.66 -106.27 -11.21
N PRO A 296 3.35 -107.36 -10.45
CA PRO A 296 3.67 -108.73 -10.86
C PRO A 296 2.81 -109.28 -12.02
N SER A 297 1.77 -108.57 -12.47
CA SER A 297 0.71 -109.16 -13.31
C SER A 297 0.48 -108.52 -14.68
N SER A 298 1.33 -107.59 -15.16
CA SER A 298 1.14 -107.01 -16.50
C SER A 298 1.90 -107.78 -17.58
N ARG A 299 1.17 -108.60 -18.35
CA ARG A 299 1.65 -109.44 -19.46
C ARG A 299 1.80 -108.63 -20.77
N ALA A 300 2.46 -107.47 -20.73
CA ALA A 300 2.74 -106.67 -21.93
C ALA A 300 4.18 -106.09 -21.92
N ALA A 301 5.01 -106.68 -22.78
CA ALA A 301 6.19 -106.14 -23.46
C ALA A 301 7.20 -105.24 -22.70
N VAL A 302 8.40 -105.81 -22.50
CA VAL A 302 9.70 -105.17 -22.20
C VAL A 302 9.80 -104.46 -20.85
N ALA A 303 10.70 -104.94 -19.99
CA ALA A 303 11.15 -104.21 -18.80
C ALA A 303 11.75 -102.87 -19.24
N ARG A 304 10.99 -101.78 -19.05
CA ARG A 304 11.44 -100.42 -19.41
C ARG A 304 12.57 -100.01 -18.48
N THR A 305 13.74 -99.71 -19.05
CA THR A 305 14.93 -99.28 -18.30
C THR A 305 14.95 -97.76 -18.24
N VAL A 306 14.85 -97.19 -17.03
CA VAL A 306 15.05 -95.75 -16.80
C VAL A 306 16.51 -95.42 -17.11
N THR A 307 16.72 -94.45 -17.99
CA THR A 307 18.06 -94.03 -18.41
C THR A 307 18.55 -92.86 -17.55
N GLU A 308 19.87 -92.64 -17.52
CA GLU A 308 20.45 -91.46 -16.85
C GLU A 308 19.89 -90.14 -17.43
N LYS A 309 19.50 -90.15 -18.71
CA LYS A 309 18.87 -89.01 -19.37
C LYS A 309 17.52 -88.65 -18.74
N ASP A 310 16.71 -89.65 -18.39
CA ASP A 310 15.38 -89.44 -17.80
C ASP A 310 15.48 -88.87 -16.37
N LEU A 311 16.49 -89.28 -15.61
CA LEU A 311 16.78 -88.72 -14.27
C LEU A 311 17.28 -87.27 -14.36
N ARG A 312 18.11 -86.94 -15.37
CA ARG A 312 18.52 -85.56 -15.64
C ARG A 312 17.35 -84.69 -16.06
N GLU A 313 16.42 -85.21 -16.84
CA GLU A 313 15.19 -84.52 -17.25
C GLU A 313 14.28 -84.23 -16.04
N LEU A 314 14.13 -85.19 -15.12
CA LEU A 314 13.42 -84.98 -13.86
C LEU A 314 14.11 -83.91 -12.98
N GLY A 315 15.44 -83.99 -12.83
CA GLY A 315 16.23 -82.97 -12.13
C GLY A 315 16.11 -81.58 -12.75
N HIS A 316 16.05 -81.50 -14.08
CA HIS A 316 15.82 -80.26 -14.82
C HIS A 316 14.44 -79.66 -14.50
N HIS A 317 13.38 -80.46 -14.44
CA HIS A 317 12.05 -79.97 -14.08
C HIS A 317 11.96 -79.48 -12.63
N TYR A 318 12.65 -80.12 -11.68
CA TYR A 318 12.76 -79.58 -10.31
C TYR A 318 13.51 -78.26 -10.27
N HIS A 319 14.64 -78.15 -11.00
CA HIS A 319 15.38 -76.90 -11.07
C HIS A 319 14.54 -75.77 -11.65
N ILE A 320 13.74 -76.05 -12.70
CA ILE A 320 12.77 -75.09 -13.22
C ILE A 320 11.81 -74.66 -12.12
N ARG A 321 11.13 -75.59 -11.43
CA ARG A 321 10.19 -75.29 -10.34
C ARG A 321 10.83 -74.39 -9.27
N ASP A 322 12.03 -74.73 -8.82
CA ASP A 322 12.69 -74.05 -7.70
C ASP A 322 13.20 -72.64 -8.07
N THR A 323 13.52 -72.40 -9.34
CA THR A 323 13.94 -71.07 -9.85
C THR A 323 12.80 -70.23 -10.41
N MET A 324 11.64 -70.86 -10.63
CA MET A 324 10.48 -70.31 -11.32
C MET A 324 9.96 -69.04 -10.65
N GLU A 325 9.76 -69.10 -9.34
CA GLU A 325 9.19 -68.01 -8.53
C GLU A 325 10.05 -66.74 -8.60
N GLN A 326 11.38 -66.89 -8.56
CA GLN A 326 12.30 -65.75 -8.64
C GLN A 326 12.27 -65.08 -10.03
N ILE A 327 12.32 -65.89 -11.10
CA ILE A 327 12.28 -65.39 -12.48
C ILE A 327 10.95 -64.66 -12.74
N TRP A 328 9.85 -65.21 -12.24
CA TRP A 328 8.52 -64.66 -12.43
C TRP A 328 8.25 -63.44 -11.57
N GLY A 329 8.71 -63.44 -10.32
CA GLY A 329 8.71 -62.27 -9.45
C GLY A 329 9.46 -61.11 -10.11
N GLY A 330 10.63 -61.37 -10.70
CA GLY A 330 11.37 -60.38 -11.48
C GLY A 330 10.58 -59.85 -12.68
N LYS A 331 9.91 -60.71 -13.44
CA LYS A 331 9.10 -60.31 -14.60
C LYS A 331 7.89 -59.47 -14.22
N ILE A 332 7.20 -59.83 -13.15
CA ILE A 332 6.06 -59.06 -12.59
C ILE A 332 6.55 -57.69 -12.12
N ASN A 333 7.68 -57.62 -11.41
CA ASN A 333 8.24 -56.37 -10.91
C ASN A 333 8.62 -55.41 -12.04
N VAL A 334 9.31 -55.90 -13.08
CA VAL A 334 9.66 -55.06 -14.25
C VAL A 334 8.42 -54.51 -14.96
N MET A 335 7.37 -55.32 -15.05
CA MET A 335 6.09 -54.91 -15.63
C MET A 335 5.40 -53.84 -14.76
N ARG A 336 5.33 -54.05 -13.44
CA ARG A 336 4.79 -53.08 -12.48
C ARG A 336 5.54 -51.76 -12.48
N GLU A 337 6.88 -51.79 -12.47
CA GLU A 337 7.69 -50.58 -12.57
C GLU A 337 7.40 -49.79 -13.85
N ARG A 338 7.23 -50.49 -14.99
CA ARG A 338 6.85 -49.85 -16.25
C ARG A 338 5.47 -49.20 -16.14
N GLN A 339 4.50 -49.90 -15.57
CA GLN A 339 3.14 -49.37 -15.34
C GLN A 339 3.15 -48.15 -14.42
N THR A 340 3.91 -48.17 -13.32
CA THR A 340 4.08 -47.04 -12.42
C THR A 340 4.68 -45.84 -13.12
N ARG A 341 5.73 -46.03 -13.94
CA ARG A 341 6.32 -44.93 -14.73
C ARG A 341 5.33 -44.34 -15.74
N GLN A 342 4.48 -45.18 -16.34
CA GLN A 342 3.43 -44.72 -17.26
C GLN A 342 2.34 -43.93 -16.54
N GLN A 343 1.90 -44.39 -15.37
CA GLN A 343 0.95 -43.66 -14.52
C GLN A 343 1.53 -42.32 -14.08
N GLU A 344 2.78 -42.30 -13.62
CA GLU A 344 3.48 -41.08 -13.20
C GLU A 344 3.56 -40.06 -14.34
N ALA A 345 4.01 -40.48 -15.53
CA ALA A 345 4.10 -39.61 -16.70
C ALA A 345 2.72 -39.07 -17.13
N CYS A 346 1.67 -39.88 -17.00
CA CYS A 346 0.30 -39.45 -17.24
C CYS A 346 -0.14 -38.40 -16.22
N ARG A 347 0.14 -38.62 -14.93
CA ARG A 347 -0.22 -37.69 -13.85
C ARG A 347 0.46 -36.34 -14.04
N ILE A 348 1.77 -36.32 -14.29
CA ILE A 348 2.52 -35.08 -14.56
C ILE A 348 1.93 -34.32 -15.74
N LYS A 349 1.56 -35.03 -16.82
CA LYS A 349 0.93 -34.40 -17.99
C LYS A 349 -0.42 -33.75 -17.64
N GLN A 350 -1.22 -34.42 -16.81
CA GLN A 350 -2.52 -33.92 -16.35
C GLN A 350 -2.37 -32.73 -15.39
N GLU A 351 -1.38 -32.78 -14.48
CA GLU A 351 -1.03 -31.67 -13.58
C GLU A 351 -0.62 -30.43 -14.39
N ASN A 352 0.26 -30.58 -15.37
CA ASN A 352 0.69 -29.48 -16.24
C ASN A 352 -0.46 -28.90 -17.09
N GLU A 353 -1.41 -29.73 -17.54
CA GLU A 353 -2.60 -29.26 -18.27
C GLU A 353 -3.51 -28.42 -17.37
N LEU A 354 -3.69 -28.84 -16.11
CA LEU A 354 -4.48 -28.11 -15.12
C LEU A 354 -3.79 -26.80 -14.72
N GLU A 355 -2.47 -26.81 -14.50
CA GLU A 355 -1.67 -25.61 -14.20
C GLU A 355 -1.78 -24.59 -15.33
N ALA A 356 -1.54 -25.00 -16.58
CA ALA A 356 -1.66 -24.13 -17.74
C ALA A 356 -3.09 -23.60 -17.97
N PHE A 357 -4.10 -24.33 -17.50
CA PHE A 357 -5.49 -23.87 -17.51
C PHE A 357 -5.75 -22.82 -16.42
N MET A 358 -5.23 -23.04 -15.20
CA MET A 358 -5.31 -22.08 -14.09
C MET A 358 -4.60 -20.77 -14.42
N ASP A 359 -3.43 -20.82 -15.05
CA ASP A 359 -2.71 -19.63 -15.49
C ASP A 359 -3.53 -18.78 -16.47
N LYS A 360 -4.19 -19.44 -17.43
CA LYS A 360 -5.09 -18.76 -18.38
C LYS A 360 -6.33 -18.19 -17.71
N ARG A 361 -6.89 -18.89 -16.71
CA ARG A 361 -8.00 -18.37 -15.90
C ARG A 361 -7.56 -17.09 -15.17
N GLN A 362 -6.39 -17.12 -14.53
CA GLN A 362 -5.85 -15.97 -13.81
C GLN A 362 -5.59 -14.78 -14.74
N GLU A 363 -4.96 -14.99 -15.90
CA GLU A 363 -4.68 -13.93 -16.87
C GLU A 363 -5.96 -13.19 -17.32
N VAL A 364 -7.06 -13.93 -17.50
CA VAL A 364 -8.35 -13.33 -17.91
C VAL A 364 -8.99 -12.57 -16.75
N LEU A 365 -8.92 -13.09 -15.53
CA LEU A 365 -9.41 -12.39 -14.32
C LEU A 365 -8.61 -11.09 -14.07
N ASP A 366 -7.28 -11.15 -14.14
CA ASP A 366 -6.40 -9.99 -13.97
C ASP A 366 -6.70 -8.90 -15.01
N LYS A 367 -6.93 -9.31 -16.26
CA LYS A 367 -7.30 -8.37 -17.33
C LYS A 367 -8.65 -7.69 -17.06
N MET A 368 -9.63 -8.45 -16.58
CA MET A 368 -10.95 -7.94 -16.23
C MET A 368 -10.89 -6.98 -15.02
N GLU A 369 -10.10 -7.31 -14.00
CA GLU A 369 -9.88 -6.43 -12.84
C GLU A 369 -9.18 -5.13 -13.28
N ALA A 370 -8.17 -5.22 -14.14
CA ALA A 370 -7.50 -4.06 -14.68
C ALA A 370 -8.45 -3.17 -15.53
N GLU A 371 -9.40 -3.77 -16.26
CA GLU A 371 -10.47 -3.04 -16.96
C GLU A 371 -11.37 -2.29 -15.98
N PHE A 372 -11.82 -2.96 -14.93
CA PHE A 372 -12.65 -2.37 -13.87
C PHE A 372 -11.96 -1.20 -13.16
N LEU A 373 -10.67 -1.36 -12.81
CA LEU A 373 -9.88 -0.29 -12.19
C LEU A 373 -9.77 0.94 -13.10
N ARG A 374 -9.62 0.74 -14.42
CA ARG A 374 -9.62 1.86 -15.39
C ARG A 374 -10.98 2.56 -15.45
N GLU A 375 -12.08 1.81 -15.38
CA GLU A 375 -13.42 2.40 -15.34
C GLU A 375 -13.68 3.16 -14.03
N GLU A 376 -13.28 2.61 -12.88
CA GLU A 376 -13.44 3.26 -11.58
C GLU A 376 -12.60 4.55 -11.48
N THR A 377 -11.33 4.50 -11.91
CA THR A 377 -10.47 5.70 -11.93
C THR A 377 -11.03 6.77 -12.85
N HIS A 378 -11.54 6.39 -14.04
CA HIS A 378 -12.21 7.33 -14.94
C HIS A 378 -13.47 7.93 -14.30
N PHE A 379 -14.30 7.09 -13.66
CA PHE A 379 -15.47 7.52 -12.92
C PHE A 379 -15.11 8.57 -11.86
N ASP A 380 -14.12 8.29 -11.01
CA ASP A 380 -13.71 9.20 -9.93
C ASP A 380 -13.16 10.52 -10.48
N GLN A 381 -12.39 10.49 -11.56
CA GLN A 381 -11.89 11.70 -12.23
C GLN A 381 -13.03 12.57 -12.78
N VAL A 382 -14.01 11.97 -13.46
CA VAL A 382 -15.16 12.69 -14.01
C VAL A 382 -15.99 13.33 -12.91
N PHE A 383 -16.27 12.60 -11.83
CA PHE A 383 -17.06 13.12 -10.71
C PHE A 383 -16.30 14.17 -9.90
N ALA A 384 -14.99 14.02 -9.70
CA ALA A 384 -14.16 15.06 -9.09
C ALA A 384 -14.15 16.35 -9.93
N ALA A 385 -14.01 16.25 -11.25
CA ALA A 385 -14.07 17.41 -12.14
C ALA A 385 -15.44 18.10 -12.10
N ARG A 386 -16.54 17.34 -12.14
CA ARG A 386 -17.90 17.87 -12.02
C ARG A 386 -18.14 18.54 -10.66
N GLN A 387 -17.65 17.93 -9.57
CA GLN A 387 -17.72 18.51 -8.23
C GLN A 387 -17.01 19.87 -8.17
N ARG A 388 -15.77 19.98 -8.68
CA ARG A 388 -15.04 21.25 -8.75
C ARG A 388 -15.83 22.31 -9.53
N HIS A 389 -16.43 21.94 -10.65
CA HIS A 389 -17.21 22.85 -11.48
C HIS A 389 -18.47 23.36 -10.74
N ILE A 390 -19.21 22.46 -10.08
CA ILE A 390 -20.40 22.82 -9.28
C ILE A 390 -20.00 23.74 -8.12
N GLN A 391 -18.92 23.40 -7.40
CA GLN A 391 -18.39 24.23 -6.31
C GLN A 391 -18.03 25.64 -6.77
N ALA A 392 -17.26 25.75 -7.85
CA ALA A 392 -16.89 27.05 -8.42
C ALA A 392 -18.13 27.87 -8.81
N ARG A 393 -19.13 27.23 -9.44
CA ARG A 393 -20.39 27.90 -9.80
C ARG A 393 -21.17 28.36 -8.57
N TRP A 394 -21.21 27.57 -7.49
CA TRP A 394 -21.88 27.98 -6.25
C TRP A 394 -21.18 29.15 -5.56
N VAL A 395 -19.84 29.16 -5.56
CA VAL A 395 -19.06 30.30 -5.05
C VAL A 395 -19.37 31.56 -5.85
N LEU A 396 -19.35 31.48 -7.19
CA LEU A 396 -19.70 32.61 -8.05
C LEU A 396 -21.15 33.09 -7.84
N ALA A 397 -22.11 32.16 -7.73
CA ALA A 397 -23.51 32.52 -7.50
C ALA A 397 -23.70 33.24 -6.15
N ILE A 398 -22.97 32.81 -5.12
CA ILE A 398 -22.93 33.50 -3.83
C ILE A 398 -22.31 34.89 -3.99
N GLU A 399 -21.16 35.01 -4.65
CA GLU A 399 -20.48 36.30 -4.86
C GLU A 399 -21.36 37.30 -5.62
N VAL A 400 -22.05 36.87 -6.67
CA VAL A 400 -22.98 37.70 -7.43
C VAL A 400 -24.14 38.17 -6.55
N LEU A 401 -24.80 37.26 -5.83
CA LEU A 401 -25.88 37.61 -4.92
C LEU A 401 -25.42 38.56 -3.81
N CYS A 402 -24.21 38.34 -3.29
CA CYS A 402 -23.59 39.21 -2.30
C CYS A 402 -23.38 40.64 -2.85
N ARG A 403 -22.92 40.78 -4.09
CA ARG A 403 -22.75 42.08 -4.76
C ARG A 403 -24.09 42.79 -4.98
N GLU A 404 -25.11 42.08 -5.46
CA GLU A 404 -26.45 42.64 -5.66
C GLU A 404 -27.07 43.15 -4.35
N LEU A 405 -26.86 42.43 -3.24
CA LEU A 405 -27.33 42.85 -1.92
C LEU A 405 -26.55 44.05 -1.36
N GLU A 406 -25.25 44.14 -1.64
CA GLU A 406 -24.41 45.31 -1.29
C GLU A 406 -24.82 46.56 -2.08
N GLU A 407 -25.21 46.41 -3.35
CA GLU A 407 -25.75 47.52 -4.17
C GLU A 407 -27.09 48.03 -3.62
N GLN A 408 -27.97 47.13 -3.19
CA GLN A 408 -29.25 47.50 -2.59
C GLN A 408 -29.10 48.06 -1.17
N ASN A 409 -28.09 47.62 -0.41
CA ASN A 409 -27.80 48.05 0.95
C ASN A 409 -26.29 48.26 1.17
N PRO A 410 -25.75 49.46 0.88
CA PRO A 410 -24.31 49.75 0.94
C PRO A 410 -23.65 49.56 2.31
N LYS A 411 -24.46 49.46 3.38
CA LYS A 411 -24.01 49.28 4.77
C LYS A 411 -23.90 47.81 5.18
N GLN A 412 -24.31 46.86 4.34
CA GLN A 412 -24.36 45.44 4.68
C GLN A 412 -23.32 44.65 3.88
N ALA A 413 -22.11 44.51 4.44
CA ALA A 413 -21.04 43.73 3.82
C ALA A 413 -21.42 42.25 3.76
N CYS A 414 -21.41 41.69 2.56
CA CYS A 414 -21.92 40.35 2.25
C CYS A 414 -20.74 39.40 1.94
N ARG A 415 -19.82 39.22 2.90
CA ARG A 415 -18.54 38.51 2.64
C ARG A 415 -18.41 37.10 3.22
N ARG A 416 -19.49 36.51 3.76
CA ARG A 416 -19.38 35.29 4.58
C ARG A 416 -20.52 34.27 4.42
N VAL A 417 -21.08 34.15 3.22
CA VAL A 417 -22.02 33.05 2.94
C VAL A 417 -21.21 31.81 2.54
N SER A 418 -21.28 30.77 3.37
CA SER A 418 -20.61 29.49 3.14
C SER A 418 -21.42 28.60 2.19
N ILE A 419 -20.75 27.96 1.23
CA ILE A 419 -21.35 26.88 0.42
C ILE A 419 -21.75 25.67 1.28
N PRO A 420 -22.72 24.84 0.85
CA PRO A 420 -23.04 23.59 1.49
C PRO A 420 -21.80 22.69 1.64
N LYS A 421 -21.65 22.09 2.82
CA LYS A 421 -20.55 21.15 3.07
C LYS A 421 -20.79 19.87 2.26
N TRP A 422 -19.76 19.45 1.53
CA TRP A 422 -19.78 18.17 0.84
C TRP A 422 -19.69 17.05 1.88
N PRO A 423 -20.67 16.15 1.94
CA PRO A 423 -20.61 15.03 2.87
C PRO A 423 -19.49 14.09 2.45
N GLU A 424 -18.82 13.48 3.43
CA GLU A 424 -17.94 12.35 3.16
C GLU A 424 -18.74 11.22 2.51
N ASP A 425 -18.14 10.51 1.54
CA ASP A 425 -18.80 9.45 0.76
C ASP A 425 -19.38 8.32 1.67
N ARG A 426 -18.84 8.14 2.89
CA ARG A 426 -19.37 7.21 3.89
C ARG A 426 -20.59 7.75 4.63
N ALA A 427 -20.64 9.05 4.91
CA ALA A 427 -21.71 9.70 5.66
C ALA A 427 -23.01 9.86 4.83
N PHE A 428 -22.90 9.94 3.50
CA PHE A 428 -24.06 9.97 2.61
C PHE A 428 -24.73 8.59 2.44
N ARG A 429 -23.93 7.51 2.46
CA ARG A 429 -24.42 6.13 2.40
C ARG A 429 -25.40 5.81 3.53
N ILE A 430 -25.00 6.11 4.77
CA ILE A 430 -25.80 5.82 5.99
C ILE A 430 -27.14 6.57 5.97
N ARG A 431 -27.14 7.85 5.58
CA ARG A 431 -28.37 8.66 5.53
C ARG A 431 -29.32 8.30 4.40
N SER A 432 -28.82 7.65 3.35
CA SER A 432 -29.65 7.20 2.22
C SER A 432 -30.34 5.89 2.57
N SER A 433 -29.64 4.96 3.24
CA SER A 433 -30.22 3.72 3.76
C SER A 433 -31.28 3.96 4.85
N GLU A 434 -31.12 5.00 5.68
CA GLU A 434 -32.11 5.39 6.71
C GLU A 434 -33.38 6.04 6.14
N LYS A 435 -33.37 6.48 4.86
CA LYS A 435 -34.54 7.08 4.20
C LYS A 435 -35.32 6.10 3.32
N GLU A 436 -34.76 4.93 3.05
CA GLU A 436 -35.40 3.86 2.28
C GLU A 436 -36.02 2.77 3.19
N GLN A 437 -35.82 2.86 4.51
CA GLN A 437 -36.62 2.18 5.54
C GLN A 437 -37.74 3.10 6.02
#